data_AF-A0A4R4P6L5-F1
#
_entry.id   AF-A0A4R4P6L5-F1
#
_cell.length_a   1.000
_cell.length_b   1.000
_cell.length_c   1.000
_cell.angle_alpha   90.00
_cell.angle_beta   90.00
_cell.angle_gamma   90.00
#
_symmetry.space_group_name_H-M   'P 1'
#
loop_
_entity.id
_entity.type
_entity.pdbx_description
1 polymer ?
#
loop_
_entity_poly.entity_id
_entity_poly.type
_entity_poly.pdbx_seq_one_letter_code
_entity_poly.pdbx_strand_id
1 'polypeptide(L)'
;MGDHPVIERGGNFNSFLDEDFARAVRETGRRRLAIAGVSTEGCVLQTVLGALREGYEVYLVVDASASVTAETHDTAVRRMVQAGAVPVTWFSLAGEFTVDHRSANAPHFQRLMREHVPTMAAGVQSYMAALQQAQRAA
;
A
#
# COMPACT_ATOMS: atom_id res chain seq x y z
N MET A 1 4.74 -10.60 10.11
CA MET A 1 4.01 -10.75 8.83
C MET A 1 5.06 -10.75 7.73
N GLY A 2 5.27 -11.90 7.07
CA GLY A 2 6.58 -12.20 6.48
C GLY A 2 7.65 -12.29 7.59
N ASP A 3 8.88 -11.86 7.30
CA ASP A 3 10.03 -11.94 8.21
C ASP A 3 10.06 -10.85 9.30
N HIS A 4 9.03 -9.99 9.36
CA HIS A 4 8.95 -8.91 10.35
C HIS A 4 8.21 -9.33 11.62
N PRO A 5 8.71 -8.94 12.81
CA PRO A 5 8.09 -9.27 14.09
C PRO A 5 6.68 -8.67 14.17
N VAL A 6 5.77 -9.41 14.81
CA VAL A 6 4.42 -8.93 15.14
C VAL A 6 4.49 -8.21 16.48
N ILE A 7 4.00 -6.97 16.52
CA ILE A 7 3.94 -6.16 17.73
C ILE A 7 2.50 -6.18 18.23
N GLU A 8 2.26 -6.97 19.27
CA GLU A 8 0.99 -7.00 19.98
C GLU A 8 0.89 -5.76 20.88
N ARG A 9 -0.01 -4.84 20.51
CA ARG A 9 -0.17 -3.57 21.22
C ARG A 9 -1.20 -3.71 22.34
N GLY A 10 -1.14 -2.80 23.31
CA GLY A 10 -2.19 -2.65 24.31
C GLY A 10 -3.51 -2.11 23.74
N GLY A 11 -4.35 -1.52 24.59
CA GLY A 11 -5.71 -1.07 24.21
C GLY A 11 -5.80 0.21 23.37
N ASN A 12 -4.68 0.84 22.99
CA ASN A 12 -4.71 2.11 22.26
C ASN A 12 -5.00 1.92 20.77
N PHE A 13 -5.89 2.71 20.17
CA PHE A 13 -6.14 2.63 18.73
C PHE A 13 -5.03 3.26 17.86
N ASN A 14 -4.29 4.24 18.40
CA ASN A 14 -3.13 4.82 17.73
C ASN A 14 -1.87 3.99 18.01
N SER A 15 -1.32 3.34 16.99
CA SER A 15 -0.09 2.53 17.13
C SER A 15 1.13 3.33 17.57
N PHE A 16 1.22 4.63 17.29
CA PHE A 16 2.36 5.45 17.73
C PHE A 16 2.35 5.78 19.23
N LEU A 17 1.27 5.47 19.97
CA LEU A 17 1.26 5.54 21.43
C LEU A 17 1.86 4.30 22.10
N ASP A 18 2.12 3.25 21.31
CA ASP A 18 2.83 2.06 21.78
C ASP A 18 4.32 2.25 21.50
N GLU A 19 5.15 2.22 22.56
CA GLU A 19 6.58 2.52 22.44
C GLU A 19 7.33 1.50 21.60
N ASP A 20 6.95 0.22 21.67
CA ASP A 20 7.57 -0.85 20.91
C ASP A 20 7.28 -0.67 19.41
N PHE A 21 6.03 -0.36 19.05
CA PHE A 21 5.67 -0.01 17.69
C PHE A 21 6.39 1.24 17.19
N ALA A 22 6.35 2.34 17.95
CA ALA A 22 6.97 3.59 17.55
C ALA A 22 8.50 3.45 17.40
N ARG A 23 9.15 2.69 18.28
CA ARG A 23 10.58 2.37 18.19
C ARG A 23 10.89 1.54 16.95
N ALA A 24 10.14 0.48 16.69
CA ALA A 24 10.34 -0.36 15.51
C ALA A 24 10.20 0.43 14.20
N VAL A 25 9.22 1.34 14.12
CA VAL A 25 9.08 2.23 12.94
C VAL A 25 10.28 3.16 12.80
N ARG A 26 10.73 3.80 13.90
CA ARG A 26 11.90 4.71 13.88
C ARG A 26 13.18 3.99 13.47
N GLU A 27 13.39 2.76 13.93
CA GLU A 27 14.56 1.93 13.61
C GLU A 27 14.66 1.57 12.11
N THR A 28 13.54 1.61 11.38
CA THR A 28 13.58 1.43 9.91
C THR A 28 14.33 2.54 9.17
N GLY A 29 14.51 3.71 9.81
CA GLY A 29 15.10 4.90 9.21
C GLY A 29 14.25 5.53 8.09
N ARG A 30 13.02 5.06 7.86
CA ARG A 30 12.15 5.53 6.78
C ARG A 30 11.36 6.76 7.21
N ARG A 31 11.19 7.71 6.29
CA ARG A 31 10.36 8.91 6.47
C ARG A 31 8.96 8.79 5.87
N ARG A 32 8.79 7.84 4.94
CA ARG A 32 7.54 7.56 4.22
C ARG A 32 6.97 6.24 4.70
N LEU A 33 5.70 6.25 5.08
CA LEU A 33 5.01 5.08 5.60
C LEU A 33 3.83 4.74 4.69
N ALA A 34 3.82 3.52 4.15
CA ALA A 34 2.61 2.94 3.59
C ALA A 34 1.81 2.30 4.74
N ILE A 35 0.57 2.73 4.95
CA ILE A 35 -0.28 2.25 6.05
C ILE A 35 -1.56 1.65 5.46
N ALA A 36 -1.90 0.45 5.92
CA ALA A 36 -3.11 -0.29 5.57
C ALA A 36 -3.60 -1.10 6.79
N GLY A 37 -4.89 -1.42 6.85
CA GLY A 37 -5.42 -2.28 7.91
C GLY A 37 -6.92 -2.19 8.15
N VAL A 38 -7.36 -2.72 9.30
CA VAL A 38 -8.77 -2.77 9.70
C VAL A 38 -8.92 -2.40 11.19
N SER A 39 -9.90 -1.57 11.59
CA SER A 39 -10.85 -0.84 10.75
C SER A 39 -10.31 0.52 10.27
N THR A 40 -10.79 1.00 9.12
CA THR A 40 -10.29 2.23 8.48
C THR A 40 -10.57 3.48 9.33
N GLU A 41 -11.77 3.56 9.92
CA GLU A 41 -12.21 4.66 10.79
C GLU A 41 -11.65 4.59 12.21
N GLY A 42 -11.19 3.41 12.64
CA GLY A 42 -10.63 3.17 13.96
C GLY A 42 -9.10 3.20 13.96
N CYS A 43 -8.49 2.01 14.05
CA CYS A 43 -7.05 1.83 14.22
C CYS A 43 -6.23 2.50 13.10
N VAL A 44 -6.68 2.42 11.85
CA VAL A 44 -5.96 3.01 10.72
C VAL A 44 -5.98 4.53 10.82
N LEU A 45 -7.16 5.15 10.94
CA LEU A 45 -7.31 6.60 11.10
C LEU A 45 -6.43 7.12 12.25
N GLN A 46 -6.52 6.51 13.43
CA GLN A 46 -5.78 6.97 14.60
C GLN A 46 -4.27 6.83 14.43
N THR A 47 -3.82 5.75 13.78
CA THR A 47 -2.39 5.51 13.51
C THR A 47 -1.85 6.46 12.44
N VAL A 48 -2.60 6.73 11.38
CA VAL A 48 -2.24 7.71 10.34
C VAL A 48 -2.10 9.11 10.94
N LEU A 49 -3.06 9.53 11.76
CA LEU A 49 -2.97 10.83 12.45
C LEU A 49 -1.79 10.87 13.43
N GLY A 50 -1.46 9.75 14.08
CA GLY A 50 -0.25 9.60 14.91
C GLY A 50 1.04 9.77 14.12
N ALA A 51 1.16 9.07 13.00
CA ALA A 51 2.31 9.16 12.09
C ALA A 51 2.51 10.59 11.57
N LEU A 52 1.44 11.25 11.14
CA LEU A 52 1.48 12.63 10.65
C LEU A 52 1.96 13.61 11.74
N ARG A 53 1.52 13.43 13.00
CA ARG A 53 1.99 14.25 14.13
C ARG A 53 3.47 14.06 14.44
N GLU A 54 4.00 12.86 14.23
CA GLU A 54 5.44 12.56 14.35
C GLU A 54 6.24 13.03 13.12
N GLY A 55 5.57 13.62 12.12
CA GLY A 55 6.20 14.20 10.93
C GLY A 55 6.52 13.21 9.81
N TYR A 56 5.94 12.01 9.82
CA TYR A 56 6.04 11.08 8.71
C TYR A 56 5.17 11.52 7.53
N GLU A 57 5.63 11.22 6.32
CA GLU A 57 4.79 11.28 5.12
C GLU A 57 4.02 9.95 5.01
N VAL A 58 2.69 10.03 4.93
CA VAL A 58 1.84 8.83 5.00
C VAL A 58 1.14 8.60 3.67
N TYR A 59 1.31 7.40 3.15
CA TYR A 59 0.60 6.84 2.01
C TYR A 59 -0.43 5.84 2.52
N LEU A 60 -1.72 6.18 2.44
CA LEU A 60 -2.82 5.34 2.88
C LEU A 60 -3.21 4.38 1.75
N VAL A 61 -3.02 3.07 1.94
CA VAL A 61 -3.38 2.05 0.94
C VAL A 61 -4.85 1.69 1.10
N VAL A 62 -5.72 2.37 0.34
CA VAL A 62 -7.18 2.36 0.57
C VAL A 62 -7.81 1.02 0.21
N ASP A 63 -7.34 0.36 -0.84
CA ASP A 63 -7.82 -0.95 -1.30
C ASP A 63 -7.24 -2.14 -0.53
N ALA A 64 -6.31 -1.87 0.39
CA ALA A 64 -5.82 -2.81 1.40
C ALA A 64 -6.32 -2.47 2.81
N SER A 65 -7.30 -1.55 2.92
CA SER A 65 -7.94 -1.15 4.17
C SER A 65 -9.44 -1.43 4.09
N ALA A 66 -10.07 -1.71 5.23
CA ALA A 66 -11.50 -2.01 5.25
C ALA A 66 -12.21 -1.49 6.50
N SER A 67 -13.52 -1.35 6.41
CA SER A 67 -14.43 -0.97 7.49
C SER A 67 -15.72 -1.76 7.40
N VAL A 68 -16.57 -1.64 8.42
CA VAL A 68 -17.87 -2.32 8.46
C VAL A 68 -18.81 -1.84 7.35
N THR A 69 -18.73 -0.56 6.94
CA THR A 69 -19.51 -0.01 5.84
C THR A 69 -18.63 0.85 4.92
N ALA A 70 -19.08 1.03 3.67
CA ALA A 70 -18.42 1.93 2.73
C ALA A 70 -18.48 3.39 3.21
N GLU A 71 -19.58 3.80 3.83
CA GLU A 71 -19.73 5.17 4.36
C GLU A 71 -18.68 5.50 5.43
N THR A 72 -18.42 4.57 6.36
CA THR A 72 -17.41 4.77 7.40
C THR A 72 -16.00 4.74 6.82
N HIS A 73 -15.73 3.82 5.89
CA HIS A 73 -14.46 3.76 5.16
C HIS A 73 -14.17 5.08 4.43
N ASP A 74 -15.07 5.52 3.56
CA ASP A 74 -14.89 6.71 2.72
C ASP A 74 -14.75 7.99 3.54
N THR A 75 -15.54 8.11 4.62
CA THR A 75 -15.48 9.26 5.51
C THR A 75 -14.13 9.31 6.24
N ALA A 76 -13.63 8.17 6.70
CA ALA A 76 -12.31 8.09 7.34
C ALA A 76 -11.17 8.39 6.36
N VAL A 77 -11.22 7.87 5.13
CA VAL A 77 -10.27 8.21 4.07
C VAL A 77 -10.24 9.71 3.82
N ARG A 78 -11.40 10.35 3.61
CA ARG A 78 -11.48 11.81 3.41
C ARG A 78 -10.88 12.58 4.59
N ARG A 79 -11.11 12.13 5.82
CA ARG A 79 -10.54 12.74 7.02
C ARG A 79 -9.01 12.64 7.04
N MET A 80 -8.45 11.48 6.69
CA MET A 80 -6.99 11.30 6.61
C MET A 80 -6.37 12.17 5.50
N VAL A 81 -7.04 12.29 4.35
CA VAL A 81 -6.60 13.18 3.26
C VAL A 81 -6.57 14.64 3.72
N GLN A 82 -7.61 15.11 4.41
CA GLN A 82 -7.64 16.47 4.98
C GLN A 82 -6.51 16.72 6.00
N ALA A 83 -6.04 15.67 6.67
CA ALA A 83 -4.92 15.75 7.60
C ALA A 83 -3.54 15.71 6.91
N GLY A 84 -3.48 15.41 5.60
CA GLY A 84 -2.24 15.39 4.82
C GLY A 84 -1.76 14.00 4.39
N ALA A 85 -2.54 12.93 4.59
CA ALA A 85 -2.21 11.63 4.04
C ALA A 85 -2.49 11.56 2.53
N VAL A 86 -1.64 10.84 1.77
CA VAL A 86 -1.80 10.60 0.34
C VAL A 86 -2.53 9.28 0.13
N PRO A 87 -3.76 9.26 -0.43
CA PRO A 87 -4.47 8.03 -0.69
C PRO A 87 -3.89 7.35 -1.94
N VAL A 88 -3.57 6.06 -1.83
CA VAL A 88 -3.05 5.22 -2.92
C VAL A 88 -3.74 3.87 -2.93
N THR A 89 -3.68 3.16 -4.05
CA THR A 89 -4.00 1.74 -4.14
C THR A 89 -2.72 0.91 -4.15
N TRP A 90 -2.77 -0.37 -3.76
CA TRP A 90 -1.57 -1.24 -3.75
C TRP A 90 -0.90 -1.25 -5.12
N PHE A 91 -1.71 -1.27 -6.19
CA PHE A 91 -1.21 -1.31 -7.57
C PHE A 91 -0.51 -0.01 -7.96
N SER A 92 -1.12 1.15 -7.66
CA SER A 92 -0.49 2.45 -7.92
C SER A 92 0.82 2.63 -7.16
N LEU A 93 0.84 2.24 -5.88
CA LEU A 93 2.02 2.29 -5.02
C LEU A 93 3.15 1.42 -5.57
N ALA A 94 2.85 0.18 -5.98
CA ALA A 94 3.83 -0.70 -6.61
C ALA A 94 4.34 -0.13 -7.96
N GLY A 95 3.47 0.56 -8.70
CA GLY A 95 3.81 1.28 -9.92
C GLY A 95 4.78 2.45 -9.70
N GLU A 96 4.69 3.16 -8.58
CA GLU A 96 5.62 4.26 -8.24
C GLU A 96 7.09 3.79 -8.11
N PHE A 97 7.33 2.52 -7.76
CA PHE A 97 8.67 1.94 -7.73
C PHE A 97 9.18 1.49 -9.11
N THR A 98 8.31 1.48 -10.12
CA THR A 98 8.51 0.85 -11.43
C THR A 98 8.13 1.80 -12.57
N VAL A 99 8.29 3.11 -12.37
CA VAL A 99 7.92 4.17 -13.35
C VAL A 99 8.44 3.87 -14.76
N ASP A 100 9.59 3.18 -14.85
CA ASP A 100 10.13 2.62 -16.10
C ASP A 100 10.02 1.09 -16.11
N HIS A 101 9.54 0.53 -17.22
CA HIS A 101 9.47 -0.92 -17.47
C HIS A 101 10.86 -1.59 -17.55
N ARG A 102 11.93 -0.80 -17.67
CA ARG A 102 13.32 -1.23 -17.63
C ARG A 102 13.92 -1.15 -16.22
N SER A 103 13.17 -0.65 -15.24
CA SER A 103 13.66 -0.54 -13.87
C SER A 103 14.01 -1.92 -13.31
N ALA A 104 14.96 -1.95 -12.36
CA ALA A 104 15.33 -3.19 -11.66
C ALA A 104 14.13 -3.83 -10.92
N ASN A 105 13.09 -3.05 -10.63
CA ASN A 105 11.86 -3.51 -9.98
C ASN A 105 10.83 -4.09 -10.95
N ALA A 106 11.01 -3.92 -12.27
CA ALA A 106 10.05 -4.38 -13.27
C ALA A 106 9.73 -5.88 -13.19
N PRO A 107 10.70 -6.80 -12.96
CA PRO A 107 10.38 -8.21 -12.77
C PRO A 107 9.50 -8.46 -11.53
N HIS A 108 9.70 -7.69 -10.46
CA HIS A 108 8.91 -7.80 -9.23
C HIS A 108 7.48 -7.30 -9.45
N PHE A 109 7.32 -6.13 -10.07
CA PHE A 109 6.01 -5.58 -10.38
C PHE A 109 5.20 -6.48 -11.33
N GLN A 110 5.85 -7.02 -12.37
CA GLN A 110 5.20 -7.97 -13.27
C GLN A 110 4.76 -9.25 -12.56
N ARG A 111 5.51 -9.72 -11.56
CA ARG A 111 5.12 -10.87 -10.74
C ARG A 111 3.86 -10.54 -9.92
N LEU A 112 3.86 -9.43 -9.18
CA LEU A 112 2.70 -8.98 -8.40
C LEU A 112 1.47 -8.78 -9.28
N MET A 113 1.65 -8.20 -10.48
CA MET A 113 0.57 -8.03 -11.45
C MET A 113 -0.04 -9.36 -11.88
N ARG A 114 0.77 -10.40 -12.14
CA ARG A 114 0.27 -11.74 -12.48
C ARG A 114 -0.49 -12.39 -11.32
N GLU A 115 -0.01 -12.21 -10.09
CA GLU A 115 -0.57 -12.82 -8.89
C GLU A 115 -1.89 -12.14 -8.45
N HIS A 116 -1.99 -10.83 -8.61
CA HIS A 116 -3.07 -10.03 -8.01
C HIS A 116 -3.93 -9.25 -9.01
N VAL A 117 -3.56 -9.21 -10.30
CA VAL A 117 -4.36 -8.60 -11.39
C VAL A 117 -4.43 -9.54 -12.61
N PRO A 118 -4.93 -10.78 -12.44
CA PRO A 118 -4.82 -11.83 -13.44
C PRO A 118 -5.46 -11.45 -14.79
N THR A 119 -6.56 -10.69 -14.79
CA THR A 119 -7.23 -10.23 -16.02
C THR A 119 -6.32 -9.34 -16.86
N MET A 120 -5.60 -8.40 -16.22
CA MET A 120 -4.68 -7.51 -16.93
C MET A 120 -3.46 -8.30 -17.41
N ALA A 121 -2.93 -9.21 -16.59
CA ALA A 121 -1.82 -10.07 -16.98
C ALA A 121 -2.16 -10.94 -18.20
N ALA A 122 -3.35 -11.52 -18.25
CA ALA A 122 -3.82 -12.31 -19.39
C ALA A 122 -3.94 -11.47 -20.67
N GLY A 123 -4.39 -10.22 -20.55
CA GLY A 123 -4.43 -9.26 -21.66
C GLY A 123 -3.04 -8.96 -22.21
N VAL A 124 -2.07 -8.68 -21.32
CA VAL A 124 -0.66 -8.43 -21.72
C VAL A 124 -0.06 -9.66 -22.38
N GLN A 125 -0.27 -10.86 -21.84
CA GLN A 125 0.23 -12.10 -22.42
C GLN A 125 -0.33 -12.36 -23.82
N SER A 126 -1.64 -12.18 -23.99
CA SER A 126 -2.29 -12.32 -25.31
C SER A 126 -1.71 -11.36 -26.34
N TYR A 127 -1.52 -10.08 -25.95
CA TYR A 127 -0.93 -9.07 -26.82
C TYR A 127 0.51 -9.40 -27.22
N MET A 128 1.35 -9.78 -26.26
CA MET A 128 2.76 -10.13 -26.53
C MET A 128 2.89 -11.37 -27.42
N ALA A 129 2.04 -12.38 -27.21
CA ALA A 129 2.02 -13.56 -28.06
C ALA A 129 1.65 -13.20 -29.51
N ALA A 130 0.67 -12.31 -29.71
CA ALA A 130 0.28 -11.84 -31.03
C ALA A 130 1.42 -11.08 -31.75
N LEU A 131 2.15 -10.21 -31.03
CA LEU A 131 3.32 -9.51 -31.59
C LEU A 131 4.43 -10.49 -32.02
N GLN A 132 4.73 -11.49 -31.19
CA GLN A 132 5.74 -12.51 -31.52
C GLN A 132 5.35 -13.35 -32.72
N GLN A 133 4.06 -13.69 -32.86
CA GLN A 133 3.55 -14.39 -34.04
C GLN A 133 3.70 -13.53 -35.30
N ALA A 134 3.35 -12.24 -35.23
CA ALA A 134 3.50 -11.31 -36.35
C ALA A 134 4.96 -11.15 -36.80
N GLN A 135 5.90 -11.07 -35.84
CA GLN A 135 7.34 -10.97 -36.13
C GLN A 135 7.92 -12.23 -36.78
N ARG A 136 7.37 -13.42 -36.47
CA ARG A 136 7.80 -14.68 -37.08
C ARG A 136 7.24 -14.91 -38.48
N ALA A 137 6.16 -14.21 -38.83
CA ALA A 137 5.50 -14.28 -40.13
C ALA A 137 6.04 -13.26 -41.15
N ALA A 138 6.92 -12.36 -40.71
CA ALA A 138 7.65 -11.39 -41.53
C ALA A 138 9.07 -11.87 -41.83
#